data_AF-A0A842QQG6-F1
#
_entry.id   AF-A0A842QQG6-F1
#
_cell.length_a   1.000
_cell.length_b   1.000
_cell.length_c   1.000
_cell.angle_alpha   90.00
_cell.angle_beta   90.00
_cell.angle_gamma   90.00
#
_symmetry.space_group_name_H-M   'P 1'
#
loop_
_entity.id
_entity.type
_entity.pdbx_description
1 polymer ?
#
loop_
_entity_poly.entity_id
_entity_poly.type
_entity_poly.pdbx_seq_one_letter_code
_entity_poly.pdbx_strand_id
1 'polypeptide(L)'
;MPNTVALDKSINKNKNRTVKDDSENATNFAKYVEVFRKLLLLNEKNDLSTTLKNIQELMSFSEKIFSSSAVSETFLYFCLHGAATAWVIQCELNMPEATVYRALKRLRAMNVLVPALKVSKIKRSKGGPRPTVWALESASPDEIAKSLKHHYRMLSPKFRVAEEVAQTILDEYQDSGKPLEIKYREIMGKAKELKIPFKSPDIADLAAQYLHERGIKVWR
;
A
#
# COMPACT_ATOMS: atom_id res chain seq x y z
N MET A 1 37.84 11.41 52.76
CA MET A 1 38.35 12.45 51.86
C MET A 1 37.25 12.79 50.86
N PRO A 2 36.56 13.92 51.02
CA PRO A 2 35.53 14.37 50.09
C PRO A 2 36.20 15.02 48.86
N ASN A 3 35.65 14.82 47.67
CA ASN A 3 35.92 15.71 46.53
C ASN A 3 34.71 15.70 45.59
N THR A 4 33.84 16.67 45.86
CA THR A 4 32.89 17.28 44.92
C THR A 4 33.64 17.93 43.76
N VAL A 5 33.32 17.61 42.51
CA VAL A 5 33.63 18.47 41.36
C VAL A 5 32.46 18.47 40.35
N ALA A 6 31.80 19.63 40.33
CA ALA A 6 31.13 20.34 39.24
C ALA A 6 30.17 19.61 38.27
N LEU A 7 28.88 19.89 38.46
CA LEU A 7 27.88 20.01 37.38
C LEU A 7 28.31 21.12 36.40
N ASP A 8 28.71 20.75 35.19
CA ASP A 8 29.01 21.72 34.16
C ASP A 8 27.72 22.19 33.47
N LYS A 9 27.27 23.40 33.85
CA LYS A 9 26.19 24.14 33.20
C LYS A 9 26.77 24.90 32.00
N SER A 10 26.92 24.25 30.86
CA SER A 10 27.09 24.97 29.59
C SER A 10 25.72 25.24 28.96
N ILE A 11 25.25 26.45 29.23
CA ILE A 11 24.07 27.09 28.65
C ILE A 11 24.33 27.25 27.14
N ASN A 12 23.77 26.33 26.34
CA ASN A 12 23.80 26.45 24.89
C ASN A 12 22.68 27.41 24.43
N LYS A 13 22.97 28.72 24.46
CA LYS A 13 22.16 29.77 23.85
C LYS A 13 22.43 29.76 22.34
N ASN A 14 21.57 29.11 21.57
CA ASN A 14 21.23 29.48 20.19
C ASN A 14 19.99 28.71 19.73
N LYS A 15 18.81 29.16 20.19
CA LYS A 15 17.50 28.81 19.64
C LYS A 15 17.02 29.95 18.74
N ASN A 16 17.69 30.16 17.61
CA ASN A 16 17.04 30.78 16.45
C ASN A 16 16.51 29.64 15.57
N ARG A 17 15.47 28.97 16.09
CA ARG A 17 14.63 28.10 15.26
C ARG A 17 13.73 29.05 14.50
N THR A 18 14.15 29.38 13.28
CA THR A 18 13.31 30.02 12.28
C THR A 18 12.01 29.23 12.20
N VAL A 19 10.94 29.83 12.71
CA VAL A 19 9.57 29.35 12.53
C VAL A 19 9.29 29.52 11.04
N LYS A 20 9.52 28.43 10.30
CA LYS A 20 9.15 28.33 8.90
C LYS A 20 7.64 28.18 8.86
N ASP A 21 6.97 29.31 8.71
CA ASP A 21 5.67 29.53 8.08
C ASP A 21 4.70 28.32 8.07
N ASP A 22 3.76 28.30 9.03
CA ASP A 22 2.64 27.35 9.13
C ASP A 22 1.56 27.57 8.04
N SER A 23 1.82 28.39 7.02
CA SER A 23 0.83 28.82 6.03
C SER A 23 0.49 27.77 4.96
N GLU A 24 1.34 26.75 4.73
CA GLU A 24 1.03 25.65 3.81
C GLU A 24 0.09 24.58 4.41
N ASN A 25 -0.02 24.49 5.74
CA ASN A 25 -0.86 23.48 6.40
C ASN A 25 -2.33 23.89 6.54
N ALA A 26 -2.63 25.19 6.58
CA ALA A 26 -3.98 25.70 6.80
C ALA A 26 -4.94 25.41 5.62
N THR A 27 -4.43 25.32 4.39
CA THR A 27 -5.22 25.07 3.19
C THR A 27 -5.69 23.62 3.05
N ASN A 28 -5.08 22.67 3.77
CA ASN A 28 -5.49 21.26 3.74
C ASN A 28 -6.67 20.95 4.69
N PHE A 29 -6.83 21.69 5.78
CA PHE A 29 -7.91 21.42 6.75
C PHE A 29 -9.30 21.75 6.22
N ALA A 30 -9.44 22.74 5.34
CA ALA A 30 -10.73 23.09 4.73
C ALA A 30 -11.34 21.90 3.95
N LYS A 31 -10.51 21.16 3.20
CA LYS A 31 -10.94 19.96 2.48
C LYS A 31 -11.45 18.87 3.43
N TYR A 32 -10.77 18.66 4.54
CA TYR A 32 -11.22 17.67 5.54
C TYR A 32 -12.50 18.11 6.24
N VAL A 33 -12.65 19.41 6.54
CA VAL A 33 -13.89 19.98 7.09
C VAL A 33 -15.06 19.78 6.13
N GLU A 34 -14.85 19.94 4.82
CA GLU A 34 -15.87 19.62 3.81
C GLU A 34 -16.23 18.14 3.77
N VAL A 35 -15.26 17.23 3.88
CA VAL A 35 -15.51 15.79 3.99
C VAL A 35 -16.32 15.46 5.23
N PHE A 36 -15.98 16.04 6.39
CA PHE A 36 -16.77 15.90 7.60
C PHE A 36 -18.19 16.42 7.41
N ARG A 37 -18.37 17.61 6.82
CA ARG A 37 -19.72 18.14 6.50
C ARG A 37 -20.51 17.20 5.59
N LYS A 38 -19.89 16.62 4.56
CA LYS A 38 -20.54 15.62 3.70
C LYS A 38 -20.93 14.36 4.47
N LEU A 39 -20.08 13.89 5.39
CA LEU A 39 -20.40 12.75 6.27
C LEU A 39 -21.60 13.04 7.18
N LEU A 40 -21.72 14.28 7.70
CA LEU A 40 -22.87 14.72 8.48
C LEU A 40 -24.17 14.75 7.66
N LEU A 41 -24.06 15.08 6.36
CA LEU A 41 -25.19 15.24 5.45
C LEU A 41 -25.61 13.95 4.73
N LEU A 42 -24.84 12.86 4.78
CA LEU A 42 -25.19 11.57 4.14
C LEU A 42 -26.51 10.97 4.64
N ASN A 43 -27.05 11.47 5.75
CA ASN A 43 -28.27 11.00 6.39
C ASN A 43 -29.33 12.13 6.48
N GLU A 44 -29.71 12.73 5.35
CA GLU A 44 -30.70 13.82 5.27
C GLU A 44 -32.08 13.47 5.88
N LYS A 45 -32.37 12.19 6.13
CA LYS A 45 -33.66 11.69 6.63
C LYS A 45 -33.69 11.39 8.14
N ASN A 46 -32.57 11.54 8.85
CA ASN A 46 -32.42 11.04 10.21
C ASN A 46 -32.27 12.21 11.22
N ASP A 47 -32.96 12.09 12.35
CA ASP A 47 -32.97 13.05 13.46
C ASP A 47 -31.55 13.44 13.92
N LEU A 48 -31.34 14.69 14.35
CA LEU A 48 -30.04 15.23 14.78
C LEU A 48 -29.38 14.33 15.84
N SER A 49 -30.20 13.73 16.70
CA SER A 49 -29.77 12.79 17.74
C SER A 49 -29.09 11.54 17.16
N THR A 50 -29.66 10.99 16.08
CA THR A 50 -29.17 9.78 15.42
C THR A 50 -27.93 10.04 14.57
N THR A 51 -27.83 11.21 13.93
CA THR A 51 -26.61 11.60 13.20
C THR A 51 -25.43 11.79 14.16
N LEU A 52 -25.62 12.49 15.27
CA LEU A 52 -24.62 12.63 16.35
C LEU A 52 -24.13 11.28 16.88
N LYS A 53 -25.05 10.34 17.13
CA LYS A 53 -24.70 8.99 17.57
C LYS A 53 -23.85 8.24 16.54
N ASN A 54 -24.24 8.27 15.26
CA ASN A 54 -23.49 7.62 14.19
C ASN A 54 -22.06 8.20 14.05
N ILE A 55 -21.90 9.50 14.25
CA ILE A 55 -20.58 10.15 14.21
C ILE A 55 -19.73 9.73 15.40
N GLN A 56 -20.30 9.70 16.60
CA GLN A 56 -19.60 9.21 17.79
C GLN A 56 -19.16 7.76 17.62
N GLU A 57 -20.02 6.91 17.05
CA GLU A 57 -19.68 5.52 16.72
C GLU A 57 -18.54 5.46 15.69
N LEU A 58 -18.60 6.23 14.60
CA LEU A 58 -17.55 6.32 13.60
C LEU A 58 -16.22 6.81 14.18
N MET A 59 -16.24 7.84 15.04
CA MET A 59 -15.05 8.37 15.69
C MET A 59 -14.45 7.38 16.69
N SER A 60 -15.30 6.67 17.44
CA SER A 60 -14.84 5.61 18.35
C SER A 60 -14.24 4.42 17.59
N PHE A 61 -14.77 4.12 16.40
CA PHE A 61 -14.25 3.10 15.51
C PHE A 61 -12.91 3.51 14.91
N SER A 62 -12.81 4.75 14.43
CA SER A 62 -11.56 5.29 13.89
C SER A 62 -10.48 5.30 14.97
N GLU A 63 -10.78 5.75 16.19
CA GLU A 63 -9.83 5.71 17.31
C GLU A 63 -9.28 4.30 17.57
N LYS A 64 -10.14 3.27 17.54
CA LYS A 64 -9.72 1.87 17.73
C LYS A 64 -8.76 1.37 16.64
N ILE A 65 -8.95 1.81 15.40
CA ILE A 65 -8.09 1.46 14.25
C ILE A 65 -6.78 2.25 14.31
N PHE A 66 -6.87 3.56 14.49
CA PHE A 66 -5.73 4.49 14.46
C PHE A 66 -4.91 4.51 15.76
N SER A 67 -5.35 3.80 16.80
CA SER A 67 -4.57 3.57 18.03
C SER A 67 -3.21 2.89 17.81
N SER A 68 -3.02 2.18 16.69
CA SER A 68 -1.79 1.46 16.37
C SER A 68 -1.41 1.67 14.91
N SER A 69 -0.18 2.14 14.67
CA SER A 69 0.33 2.43 13.31
C SER A 69 0.14 1.24 12.37
N ALA A 70 0.57 0.04 12.78
CA ALA A 70 0.47 -1.16 11.96
C ALA A 70 -0.97 -1.54 11.58
N VAL A 71 -1.92 -1.34 12.50
CA VAL A 71 -3.35 -1.62 12.26
C VAL A 71 -3.92 -0.59 11.29
N SER A 72 -3.56 0.68 11.48
CA SER A 72 -4.00 1.77 10.61
C SER A 72 -3.45 1.69 9.20
N GLU A 73 -2.16 1.40 9.03
CA GLU A 73 -1.53 1.23 7.72
C GLU A 73 -2.13 0.03 6.99
N THR A 74 -2.32 -1.09 7.70
CA THR A 74 -2.99 -2.27 7.13
C THR A 74 -4.41 -1.91 6.70
N PHE A 75 -5.18 -1.21 7.54
CA PHE A 75 -6.55 -0.78 7.22
C PHE A 75 -6.60 0.14 6.00
N LEU A 76 -5.74 1.16 5.95
CA LEU A 76 -5.65 2.08 4.83
C LEU A 76 -5.28 1.36 3.53
N TYR A 77 -4.38 0.39 3.60
CA TYR A 77 -4.06 -0.46 2.45
C TYR A 77 -5.30 -1.21 1.94
N PHE A 78 -6.12 -1.78 2.83
CA PHE A 78 -7.39 -2.39 2.44
C PHE A 78 -8.38 -1.38 1.85
N CYS A 79 -8.46 -0.16 2.36
CA CYS A 79 -9.32 0.88 1.79
C CYS A 79 -8.91 1.27 0.35
N LEU A 80 -7.61 1.19 0.03
CA LEU A 80 -7.10 1.52 -1.30
C LEU A 80 -7.25 0.36 -2.31
N HIS A 81 -7.06 -0.89 -1.84
CA HIS A 81 -6.98 -2.06 -2.72
C HIS A 81 -8.17 -3.02 -2.63
N GLY A 82 -9.03 -2.87 -1.61
CA GLY A 82 -10.19 -3.72 -1.32
C GLY A 82 -9.85 -5.07 -0.69
N ALA A 83 -8.83 -5.76 -1.22
CA ALA A 83 -8.43 -7.09 -0.78
C ALA A 83 -6.91 -7.30 -0.81
N ALA A 84 -6.39 -8.10 0.12
CA ALA A 84 -4.97 -8.37 0.26
C ALA A 84 -4.68 -9.72 0.92
N THR A 85 -3.52 -10.29 0.63
CA THR A 85 -2.97 -11.42 1.40
C THR A 85 -1.97 -10.92 2.43
N ALA A 86 -1.73 -11.69 3.50
CA ALA A 86 -0.74 -11.33 4.52
C ALA A 86 0.65 -11.10 3.92
N TRP A 87 1.05 -11.90 2.93
CA TRP A 87 2.33 -11.75 2.21
C TRP A 87 2.42 -10.41 1.48
N VAL A 88 1.36 -10.00 0.78
CA VAL A 88 1.32 -8.74 0.04
C VAL A 88 1.49 -7.56 1.01
N ILE A 89 0.77 -7.57 2.13
CA ILE A 89 0.87 -6.53 3.16
C ILE A 89 2.29 -6.48 3.75
N GLN A 90 2.90 -7.64 3.98
CA GLN A 90 4.26 -7.75 4.49
C GLN A 90 5.27 -7.06 3.55
N CYS A 91 5.18 -7.33 2.25
CA CYS A 91 6.08 -6.78 1.24
C CYS A 91 5.86 -5.29 1.01
N GLU A 92 4.61 -4.86 0.84
CA GLU A 92 4.27 -3.47 0.48
C GLU A 92 4.48 -2.50 1.64
N LEU A 93 4.10 -2.91 2.85
CA LEU A 93 4.20 -2.06 4.04
C LEU A 93 5.49 -2.31 4.83
N ASN A 94 6.38 -3.18 4.33
CA ASN A 94 7.63 -3.55 4.98
C ASN A 94 7.47 -3.94 6.48
N MET A 95 6.38 -4.62 6.80
CA MET A 95 6.06 -5.03 8.17
C MET A 95 6.52 -6.45 8.47
N PRO A 96 6.91 -6.80 9.71
CA PRO A 96 7.16 -8.17 10.08
C PRO A 96 5.90 -9.04 9.98
N GLU A 97 6.04 -10.30 9.55
CA GLU A 97 4.92 -11.24 9.36
C GLU A 97 4.03 -11.35 10.61
N ALA A 98 4.63 -11.47 11.79
CA ALA A 98 3.89 -11.54 13.05
C ALA A 98 3.04 -10.29 13.31
N THR A 99 3.54 -9.11 12.93
CA THR A 99 2.82 -7.83 13.06
C THR A 99 1.63 -7.78 12.12
N VAL A 100 1.80 -8.23 10.87
CA VAL A 100 0.72 -8.31 9.88
C VAL A 100 -0.41 -9.22 10.38
N TYR A 101 -0.10 -10.42 10.87
CA TYR A 101 -1.13 -11.31 11.39
C TYR A 101 -1.83 -10.77 12.63
N ARG A 102 -1.12 -10.04 13.52
CA ARG A 102 -1.74 -9.35 14.65
C ARG A 102 -2.70 -8.24 14.19
N ALA A 103 -2.29 -7.44 13.20
CA ALA A 103 -3.13 -6.41 12.60
C ALA A 103 -4.39 -7.01 11.96
N LEU A 104 -4.23 -8.04 11.12
CA LEU A 104 -5.34 -8.76 10.50
C LEU A 104 -6.30 -9.37 11.53
N LYS A 105 -5.77 -9.99 12.60
CA LYS A 105 -6.60 -10.54 13.68
C LYS A 105 -7.43 -9.46 14.37
N ARG A 106 -6.85 -8.29 14.60
CA ARG A 106 -7.53 -7.15 15.22
C ARG A 106 -8.61 -6.57 14.30
N LEU A 107 -8.29 -6.36 13.02
CA LEU A 107 -9.26 -5.88 12.02
C LEU A 107 -10.42 -6.87 11.82
N ARG A 108 -10.13 -8.18 11.84
CA ARG A 108 -11.16 -9.23 11.83
C ARG A 108 -12.04 -9.18 13.08
N ALA A 109 -11.48 -8.98 14.26
CA ALA A 109 -12.25 -8.88 15.50
C ALA A 109 -13.19 -7.67 15.52
N MET A 110 -12.89 -6.63 14.73
CA MET A 110 -13.74 -5.46 14.51
C MET A 110 -14.72 -5.64 13.34
N ASN A 111 -14.81 -6.85 12.75
CA ASN A 111 -15.63 -7.19 11.58
C ASN A 111 -15.35 -6.35 10.33
N VAL A 112 -14.17 -5.74 10.23
CA VAL A 112 -13.77 -4.96 9.05
C VAL A 112 -13.34 -5.87 7.90
N LEU A 113 -12.70 -7.00 8.25
CA LEU A 113 -12.14 -7.94 7.29
C LEU A 113 -12.80 -9.30 7.37
N VAL A 114 -13.12 -9.84 6.20
CA VAL A 114 -13.68 -11.18 6.01
C VAL A 114 -12.68 -12.03 5.21
N PRO A 115 -12.49 -13.31 5.55
CA PRO A 115 -11.71 -14.22 4.72
C PRO A 115 -12.47 -14.52 3.42
N ALA A 116 -11.98 -14.02 2.29
CA ALA A 116 -12.66 -14.15 1.00
C ALA A 116 -12.32 -15.45 0.28
N LEU A 117 -11.01 -15.74 0.12
CA LEU A 117 -10.56 -16.86 -0.70
C LEU A 117 -9.27 -17.47 -0.18
N LYS A 118 -9.16 -18.80 -0.19
CA LYS A 118 -7.90 -19.50 0.08
C LYS A 118 -7.11 -19.66 -1.22
N VAL A 119 -5.88 -19.15 -1.23
CA VAL A 119 -4.99 -19.25 -2.38
C VAL A 119 -4.72 -20.70 -2.72
N SER A 120 -4.76 -21.03 -4.02
CA SER A 120 -4.54 -22.40 -4.47
C SER A 120 -3.10 -22.84 -4.23
N LYS A 121 -2.92 -24.12 -3.88
CA LYS A 121 -1.60 -24.67 -3.57
C LYS A 121 -0.80 -24.83 -4.87
N ILE A 122 0.44 -24.35 -4.87
CA ILE A 122 1.37 -24.59 -5.98
C ILE A 122 1.63 -26.10 -6.10
N LYS A 123 1.56 -26.64 -7.32
CA LYS A 123 1.85 -28.05 -7.60
C LYS A 123 3.27 -28.36 -7.08
N ARG A 124 3.41 -29.38 -6.22
CA ARG A 124 4.66 -29.85 -5.56
C ARG A 124 5.11 -29.15 -4.26
N SER A 125 4.37 -28.20 -3.68
CA SER A 125 4.76 -27.67 -2.37
C SER A 125 4.51 -28.67 -1.22
N LYS A 126 5.54 -28.97 -0.42
CA LYS A 126 5.54 -30.08 0.55
C LYS A 126 4.90 -29.79 1.91
N GLY A 127 4.39 -28.58 2.18
CA GLY A 127 3.68 -28.31 3.44
C GLY A 127 3.49 -26.82 3.71
N GLY A 128 2.47 -26.49 4.52
CA GLY A 128 2.13 -25.13 4.94
C GLY A 128 0.62 -24.82 4.83
N PRO A 129 0.05 -24.01 5.73
CA PRO A 129 -1.32 -23.54 5.61
C PRO A 129 -1.49 -22.70 4.33
N ARG A 130 -2.66 -22.83 3.68
CA ARG A 130 -2.94 -22.06 2.47
C ARG A 130 -3.09 -20.58 2.82
N PRO A 131 -2.37 -19.67 2.15
CA PRO A 131 -2.57 -18.23 2.34
C PRO A 131 -4.03 -17.88 2.11
N THR A 132 -4.58 -17.00 2.95
CA THR A 132 -5.95 -16.51 2.81
C THR A 132 -5.91 -15.08 2.30
N VAL A 133 -6.69 -14.81 1.26
CA VAL A 133 -7.02 -13.46 0.81
C VAL A 133 -8.07 -12.93 1.76
N TRP A 134 -7.72 -11.86 2.45
CA TRP A 134 -8.63 -11.07 3.27
C TRP A 134 -9.21 -9.97 2.39
N ALA A 135 -10.45 -9.60 2.64
CA ALA A 135 -11.12 -8.53 1.91
C ALA A 135 -11.96 -7.69 2.87
N LEU A 136 -12.19 -6.43 2.51
CA LEU A 136 -13.24 -5.64 3.13
C LEU A 136 -14.60 -6.29 2.85
N GLU A 137 -15.55 -6.11 3.75
CA GLU A 137 -16.92 -6.62 3.58
C GLU A 137 -17.57 -6.08 2.29
N SER A 138 -17.25 -4.84 1.91
CA SER A 138 -17.74 -4.18 0.70
C SER A 138 -16.88 -4.42 -0.54
N ALA A 139 -15.86 -5.29 -0.47
CA ALA A 139 -14.92 -5.48 -1.57
C ALA A 139 -15.58 -6.15 -2.79
N SER A 140 -15.24 -5.68 -3.98
CA SER A 140 -15.75 -6.26 -5.22
C SER A 140 -15.04 -7.59 -5.57
N PRO A 141 -15.69 -8.51 -6.31
CA PRO A 141 -15.03 -9.73 -6.78
C PRO A 141 -13.80 -9.43 -7.66
N ASP A 142 -13.81 -8.29 -8.37
CA ASP A 142 -12.69 -7.84 -9.19
C ASP A 142 -11.48 -7.43 -8.35
N GLU A 143 -11.67 -6.76 -7.21
CA GLU A 143 -10.60 -6.45 -6.24
C GLU A 143 -9.98 -7.72 -5.67
N ILE A 144 -10.81 -8.71 -5.33
CA ILE A 144 -10.34 -10.01 -4.83
C ILE A 144 -9.50 -10.72 -5.90
N ALA A 145 -9.95 -10.70 -7.16
CA ALA A 145 -9.21 -11.30 -8.28
C ALA A 145 -7.89 -10.57 -8.56
N LYS A 146 -7.88 -9.22 -8.51
CA LYS A 146 -6.67 -8.40 -8.64
C LYS A 146 -5.67 -8.72 -7.53
N SER A 147 -6.14 -8.82 -6.29
CA SER A 147 -5.32 -9.17 -5.12
C SER A 147 -4.68 -10.56 -5.27
N LEU A 148 -5.44 -11.53 -5.76
CA LEU A 148 -4.94 -12.89 -6.02
C LEU A 148 -3.86 -12.88 -7.12
N LYS A 149 -4.06 -12.14 -8.21
CA LYS A 149 -3.04 -11.95 -9.25
C LYS A 149 -1.78 -11.31 -8.66
N HIS A 150 -1.94 -10.27 -7.84
CA HIS A 150 -0.82 -9.58 -7.18
C HIS A 150 -0.01 -10.50 -6.27
N HIS A 151 -0.69 -11.35 -5.51
CA HIS A 151 -0.03 -12.37 -4.68
C HIS A 151 0.85 -13.32 -5.52
N TYR A 152 0.33 -13.83 -6.65
CA TYR A 152 1.11 -14.71 -7.53
C TYR A 152 2.28 -13.99 -8.22
N ARG A 153 2.11 -12.70 -8.54
CA ARG A 153 3.17 -11.84 -9.08
C ARG A 153 4.33 -11.72 -8.10
N MET A 154 4.06 -11.38 -6.85
CA MET A 154 5.10 -11.25 -5.82
C MET A 154 5.85 -12.56 -5.53
N LEU A 155 5.16 -13.70 -5.64
CA LEU A 155 5.79 -15.01 -5.45
C LEU A 155 6.69 -15.43 -6.62
N SER A 156 6.47 -14.90 -7.82
CA SER A 156 7.20 -15.30 -9.03
C SER A 156 8.51 -14.52 -9.17
N PRO A 157 9.69 -15.16 -9.10
CA PRO A 157 10.97 -14.47 -9.33
C PRO A 157 11.06 -13.89 -10.74
N LYS A 158 10.47 -14.57 -11.74
CA LYS A 158 10.40 -14.08 -13.12
C LYS A 158 9.65 -12.75 -13.22
N PHE A 159 8.58 -12.61 -12.44
CA PHE A 159 7.77 -11.40 -12.48
C PHE A 159 8.48 -10.22 -11.84
N ARG A 160 9.19 -10.42 -10.72
CA ARG A 160 10.00 -9.36 -10.09
C ARG A 160 11.03 -8.80 -11.06
N VAL A 161 11.75 -9.69 -11.76
CA VAL A 161 12.72 -9.23 -12.76
C VAL A 161 12.05 -8.54 -13.94
N ALA A 162 10.89 -9.03 -14.39
CA ALA A 162 10.13 -8.35 -15.45
C ALA A 162 9.65 -6.95 -15.03
N GLU A 163 9.27 -6.78 -13.76
CA GLU A 163 8.88 -5.49 -13.18
C GLU A 163 10.07 -4.53 -13.08
N GLU A 164 11.25 -5.01 -12.69
CA GLU A 164 12.49 -4.22 -12.72
C GLU A 164 12.80 -3.73 -14.15
N VAL A 165 12.72 -4.61 -15.15
CA VAL A 165 12.90 -4.24 -16.57
C VAL A 165 11.88 -3.17 -16.99
N ALA A 166 10.60 -3.38 -16.64
CA ALA A 166 9.54 -2.45 -16.99
C ALA A 166 9.70 -1.10 -16.29
N GLN A 167 10.14 -1.07 -15.03
CA GLN A 167 10.41 0.16 -14.30
C GLN A 167 11.61 0.91 -14.88
N THR A 168 12.67 0.20 -15.25
CA THR A 168 13.83 0.82 -15.93
C THR A 168 13.41 1.52 -17.23
N ILE A 169 12.50 0.89 -17.98
CA ILE A 169 11.91 1.49 -19.19
C ILE A 169 11.06 2.72 -18.83
N LEU A 170 10.23 2.65 -17.79
CA LEU A 170 9.40 3.77 -17.35
C LEU A 170 10.24 4.99 -16.96
N ASP A 171 11.32 4.77 -16.21
CA ASP A 171 12.23 5.81 -15.75
C ASP A 171 12.90 6.49 -16.96
N GLU A 172 13.39 5.70 -17.93
CA GLU A 172 13.97 6.23 -19.17
C GLU A 172 12.96 7.08 -19.98
N TYR A 173 11.68 6.70 -20.00
CA TYR A 173 10.65 7.45 -20.72
C TYR A 173 10.29 8.76 -20.00
N GLN A 174 10.26 8.76 -18.67
CA GLN A 174 10.06 9.97 -17.86
C GLN A 174 11.21 10.96 -18.06
N ASP A 175 12.46 10.47 -18.05
CA ASP A 175 13.65 11.30 -18.22
C ASP A 175 13.80 11.86 -19.63
N SER A 176 13.39 11.11 -20.66
CA SER A 176 13.55 11.49 -22.06
C SER A 176 12.33 12.17 -22.69
N GLY A 177 11.21 12.30 -21.96
CA GLY A 177 9.99 12.92 -22.46
C GLY A 177 9.38 12.23 -23.70
N LYS A 178 9.69 10.95 -23.89
CA LYS A 178 9.25 10.17 -25.06
C LYS A 178 7.73 9.91 -25.02
N PRO A 179 7.08 9.74 -26.19
CA PRO A 179 5.68 9.34 -26.24
C PRO A 179 5.46 8.00 -25.53
N LEU A 180 4.31 7.79 -24.90
CA LEU A 180 3.92 6.57 -24.15
C LEU A 180 3.70 5.33 -25.06
N GLU A 181 4.59 5.11 -26.02
CA GLU A 181 4.58 3.98 -26.94
C GLU A 181 5.96 3.31 -26.98
N ILE A 182 5.98 1.99 -26.92
CA ILE A 182 7.21 1.19 -26.96
C ILE A 182 7.06 0.01 -27.91
N LYS A 183 8.12 -0.33 -28.65
CA LYS A 183 8.13 -1.54 -29.48
C LYS A 183 8.58 -2.74 -28.67
N TYR A 184 7.99 -3.90 -28.92
CA TYR A 184 8.37 -5.16 -28.26
C TYR A 184 9.86 -5.49 -28.43
N ARG A 185 10.46 -5.11 -29.57
CA ARG A 185 11.90 -5.24 -29.84
C ARG A 185 12.76 -4.45 -28.87
N GLU A 186 12.31 -3.29 -28.41
CA GLU A 186 13.02 -2.44 -27.45
C GLU A 186 13.00 -3.06 -26.05
N ILE A 187 11.85 -3.60 -25.64
CA ILE A 187 11.71 -4.38 -24.39
C ILE A 187 12.65 -5.59 -24.41
N MET A 188 12.69 -6.32 -25.54
CA MET A 188 13.59 -7.45 -25.74
C MET A 188 15.07 -7.06 -25.70
N GLY A 189 15.42 -5.88 -26.23
CA GLY A 189 16.77 -5.31 -26.14
C GLY A 189 17.19 -5.11 -24.69
N LYS A 190 16.35 -4.42 -23.91
CA LYS A 190 16.58 -4.18 -22.48
C LYS A 190 16.67 -5.46 -21.66
N ALA A 191 15.80 -6.43 -21.91
CA ALA A 191 15.85 -7.73 -21.23
C ALA A 191 17.14 -8.52 -21.54
N LYS A 192 17.73 -8.34 -22.73
CA LYS A 192 19.03 -8.95 -23.08
C LYS A 192 20.21 -8.21 -22.46
N GLU A 193 20.17 -6.88 -22.44
CA GLU A 193 21.21 -6.03 -21.84
C GLU A 193 21.41 -6.33 -20.35
N LEU A 194 20.31 -6.58 -19.63
CA LEU A 194 20.32 -6.85 -18.18
C LEU A 194 20.83 -8.27 -17.82
N LYS A 195 21.24 -9.11 -18.79
CA LYS A 195 21.82 -10.46 -18.58
C LYS A 195 21.06 -11.31 -17.55
N ILE A 196 19.74 -11.32 -17.65
CA ILE A 196 18.85 -11.96 -16.68
C ILE A 196 18.96 -13.50 -16.77
N PRO A 197 18.95 -14.25 -15.64
CA PRO A 197 19.04 -15.72 -15.62
C PRO A 197 17.80 -16.47 -16.18
N PHE A 198 16.82 -15.77 -16.75
CA PHE A 198 15.62 -16.36 -17.35
C PHE A 198 15.58 -16.09 -18.85
N LYS A 199 14.74 -16.84 -19.57
CA LYS A 199 14.56 -16.65 -21.02
C LYS A 199 14.04 -15.23 -21.30
N SER A 200 14.75 -14.48 -22.12
CA SER A 200 14.41 -13.09 -22.48
C SER A 200 12.98 -12.91 -23.02
N PRO A 201 12.44 -13.81 -23.88
CA PRO A 201 11.05 -13.69 -24.34
C PRO A 201 10.03 -13.75 -23.21
N ASP A 202 10.18 -14.68 -22.26
CA ASP A 202 9.27 -14.81 -21.11
C ASP A 202 9.22 -13.52 -20.28
N ILE A 203 10.38 -12.88 -20.08
CA ILE A 203 10.49 -11.64 -19.30
C ILE A 203 9.90 -10.48 -20.10
N ALA A 204 10.20 -10.39 -21.39
CA ALA A 204 9.71 -9.32 -22.25
C ALA A 204 8.19 -9.37 -22.39
N ASP A 205 7.58 -10.55 -22.48
CA ASP A 205 6.12 -10.71 -22.47
C ASP A 205 5.50 -10.24 -21.15
N LEU A 206 6.12 -10.57 -20.01
CA LEU A 206 5.66 -10.11 -18.69
C LEU A 206 5.83 -8.60 -18.51
N ALA A 207 6.96 -8.04 -18.94
CA ALA A 207 7.23 -6.61 -18.90
C ALA A 207 6.27 -5.84 -19.82
N ALA A 208 5.97 -6.37 -21.02
CA ALA A 208 4.99 -5.80 -21.92
C ALA A 208 3.58 -5.77 -21.31
N GLN A 209 3.16 -6.84 -20.63
CA GLN A 209 1.89 -6.86 -19.90
C GLN A 209 1.86 -5.81 -18.80
N TYR A 210 2.95 -5.67 -18.04
CA TYR A 210 3.06 -4.67 -16.97
C TYR A 210 2.97 -3.23 -17.50
N LEU A 211 3.71 -2.93 -18.57
CA LEU A 211 3.69 -1.61 -19.21
C LEU A 211 2.30 -1.28 -19.75
N HIS A 212 1.61 -2.28 -20.33
CA HIS A 212 0.24 -2.11 -20.80
C HIS A 212 -0.74 -1.80 -19.68
N GLU A 213 -0.63 -2.49 -18.54
CA GLU A 213 -1.45 -2.21 -17.34
C GLU A 213 -1.22 -0.81 -16.77
N ARG A 214 -0.03 -0.24 -16.95
CA ARG A 214 0.29 1.15 -16.59
C ARG A 214 -0.07 2.18 -17.67
N GLY A 215 -0.71 1.76 -18.76
CA GLY A 215 -1.21 2.64 -19.81
C GLY A 215 -0.23 2.94 -20.95
N ILE A 216 0.91 2.23 -21.03
CA ILE A 216 1.83 2.33 -22.16
C ILE A 216 1.38 1.42 -23.30
N LYS A 217 1.36 1.97 -24.51
CA LYS A 217 1.03 1.20 -25.71
C LYS A 217 2.23 0.39 -26.16
N VAL A 218 2.12 -0.93 -26.12
CA VAL A 218 3.16 -1.84 -26.59
C VAL A 218 2.82 -2.33 -28.00
N TRP A 219 3.67 -2.00 -28.97
CA TRP A 219 3.55 -2.48 -30.35
C TRP A 219 4.29 -3.82 -30.49
N ARG A 220 3.58 -4.87 -30.89
CA ARG A 220 4.16 -6.21 -31.11
C ARG A 220 4.85 -6.34 -32.46
#